data_AF-A0A2N6SDG7-F1
#
_entry.id   AF-A0A2N6SDG7-F1
#
_cell.length_a   1.000
_cell.length_b   1.000
_cell.length_c   1.000
_cell.angle_alpha   90.00
_cell.angle_beta   90.00
_cell.angle_gamma   90.00
#
_symmetry.space_group_name_H-M   'P 1'
#
loop_
_entity.id
_entity.type
_entity.pdbx_description
1 polymer ?
#
loop_
_entity_poly.entity_id
_entity_poly.type
_entity_poly.pdbx_seq_one_letter_code
_entity_poly.pdbx_strand_id
1 'polypeptide(L)'
;MEKISLEEFKKRLYYNEADFSNTIFEKMDLENFDLSNKNFSYSNFICVNLKGVNFSFSNLENSLLDDCNLENSLFINSNLQHASMRRTNLKNANIEDANLYASVLEAANLDNIKYNEKTKFFSLYCPEEGAFIAYKKGLNNRIIKLLIPGDAKRVSATRNCCRCDKAKVLEISDFEKEKYFDEAWSTVAEGFCYKLGDWVYAKNFNEDRWYDSSGGIHFWMTREEAKKY
;
A
#
# COMPACT_ATOMS: atom_id res chain seq x y z
N MET A 1 1.06 -6.21 -23.82
CA MET A 1 -0.09 -6.96 -23.30
C MET A 1 -1.04 -7.26 -24.45
N GLU A 2 -1.62 -8.46 -24.48
CA GLU A 2 -2.60 -8.85 -25.49
C GLU A 2 -4.02 -8.81 -24.89
N LYS A 3 -5.00 -8.32 -25.65
CA LYS A 3 -6.40 -8.35 -25.24
C LYS A 3 -7.01 -9.71 -25.59
N ILE A 4 -7.56 -10.37 -24.58
CA ILE A 4 -8.26 -11.64 -24.76
C ILE A 4 -9.77 -11.40 -24.92
N SER A 5 -10.46 -12.28 -25.66
CA SER A 5 -11.93 -12.31 -25.70
C SER A 5 -12.48 -13.19 -24.57
N LEU A 6 -13.74 -13.00 -24.18
CA LEU A 6 -14.36 -13.86 -23.15
C LEU A 6 -14.39 -15.34 -23.58
N GLU A 7 -14.63 -15.61 -24.87
CA GLU A 7 -14.65 -16.97 -25.42
C GLU A 7 -13.27 -17.63 -25.37
N GLU A 8 -12.22 -16.91 -25.77
CA GLU A 8 -10.86 -17.43 -25.69
C GLU A 8 -10.42 -17.61 -24.23
N PHE A 9 -10.79 -16.69 -23.34
CA PHE A 9 -10.51 -16.83 -21.91
C PHE A 9 -11.15 -18.07 -21.31
N LYS A 10 -12.46 -18.29 -21.56
CA LYS A 10 -13.18 -19.50 -21.11
C LYS A 10 -12.56 -20.77 -21.68
N LYS A 11 -12.17 -20.76 -22.95
CA LYS A 11 -11.50 -21.90 -23.59
C LYS A 11 -10.16 -22.21 -22.92
N ARG A 12 -9.31 -21.21 -22.67
CA ARG A 12 -8.04 -21.37 -21.96
C ARG A 12 -8.26 -21.90 -20.54
N LEU A 13 -9.25 -21.39 -19.82
CA LEU A 13 -9.65 -21.91 -18.51
C LEU A 13 -10.14 -23.37 -18.57
N TYR A 14 -10.91 -23.75 -19.59
CA TYR A 14 -11.36 -25.14 -19.78
C TYR A 14 -10.18 -26.11 -19.95
N TYR A 15 -9.10 -25.67 -20.58
CA TYR A 15 -7.85 -26.42 -20.69
C TYR A 15 -6.92 -26.24 -19.48
N ASN A 16 -7.42 -25.69 -18.37
CA ASN A 16 -6.71 -25.47 -17.11
C ASN A 16 -5.43 -24.64 -17.27
N GLU A 17 -5.45 -23.67 -18.18
CA GLU A 17 -4.33 -22.75 -18.32
C GLU A 17 -4.12 -21.95 -17.04
N ALA A 18 -2.87 -21.90 -16.58
CA ALA A 18 -2.51 -21.26 -15.33
C ALA A 18 -2.04 -19.81 -15.51
N ASP A 19 -1.57 -19.45 -16.71
CA ASP A 19 -0.89 -18.18 -16.96
C ASP A 19 -1.71 -17.24 -17.84
N PHE A 20 -2.19 -16.17 -17.23
CA PHE A 20 -2.85 -15.05 -17.86
C PHE A 20 -2.08 -13.75 -17.63
N SER A 21 -0.80 -13.82 -17.27
CA SER A 21 0.02 -12.62 -17.06
C SER A 21 0.08 -11.76 -18.32
N ASN A 22 0.30 -10.45 -18.14
CA ASN A 22 0.40 -9.49 -19.24
C ASN A 22 -0.82 -9.50 -20.20
N THR A 23 -2.01 -9.82 -19.70
CA THR A 23 -3.24 -9.89 -20.50
C THR A 23 -4.17 -8.70 -20.20
N ILE A 24 -4.87 -8.20 -21.22
CA ILE A 24 -5.92 -7.20 -21.08
C ILE A 24 -7.28 -7.91 -21.08
N PHE A 25 -8.03 -7.72 -19.99
CA PHE A 25 -9.43 -8.09 -19.83
C PHE A 25 -10.26 -6.82 -19.91
N GLU A 26 -11.13 -6.69 -20.90
CA GLU A 26 -11.94 -5.46 -21.06
C GLU A 26 -13.42 -5.82 -21.13
N LYS A 27 -14.24 -5.18 -20.29
CA LYS A 27 -15.71 -5.24 -20.31
C LYS A 27 -16.25 -6.67 -20.28
N MET A 28 -15.61 -7.54 -19.50
CA MET A 28 -16.06 -8.91 -19.30
C MET A 28 -16.90 -9.03 -18.04
N ASP A 29 -17.82 -9.97 -18.05
CA ASP A 29 -18.50 -10.44 -16.86
C ASP A 29 -17.90 -11.78 -16.44
N LEU A 30 -17.18 -11.77 -15.32
CA LEU A 30 -16.53 -12.93 -14.72
C LEU A 30 -17.14 -13.25 -13.36
N GLU A 31 -18.36 -12.78 -13.06
CA GLU A 31 -19.00 -13.00 -11.77
C GLU A 31 -18.97 -14.48 -11.36
N ASN A 32 -18.51 -14.74 -10.12
CA ASN A 32 -18.37 -16.06 -9.51
C ASN A 32 -17.41 -17.04 -10.20
N PHE A 33 -16.51 -16.58 -11.08
CA PHE A 33 -15.49 -17.47 -11.66
C PHE A 33 -14.52 -17.97 -10.59
N ASP A 34 -14.10 -19.24 -10.71
CA ASP A 34 -12.95 -19.76 -9.98
C ASP A 34 -11.68 -19.51 -10.78
N LEU A 35 -10.92 -18.51 -10.35
CA LEU A 35 -9.63 -18.12 -10.92
C LEU A 35 -8.49 -18.43 -9.94
N SER A 36 -8.71 -19.35 -8.99
CA SER A 36 -7.71 -19.69 -8.01
C SER A 36 -6.48 -20.35 -8.64
N ASN A 37 -5.33 -20.14 -7.99
CA ASN A 37 -4.04 -20.69 -8.42
C ASN A 37 -3.63 -20.26 -9.85
N LYS A 38 -3.99 -19.04 -10.26
CA LYS A 38 -3.66 -18.49 -11.59
C LYS A 38 -2.69 -17.31 -11.49
N ASN A 39 -1.93 -17.08 -12.55
CA ASN A 39 -1.06 -15.94 -12.69
C ASN A 39 -1.75 -14.86 -13.53
N PHE A 40 -2.06 -13.72 -12.92
CA PHE A 40 -2.55 -12.50 -13.56
C PHE A 40 -1.57 -11.33 -13.40
N SER A 41 -0.30 -11.60 -13.06
CA SER A 41 0.68 -10.55 -12.88
C SER A 41 0.78 -9.66 -14.12
N TYR A 42 0.93 -8.35 -13.90
CA TYR A 42 0.98 -7.34 -14.97
C TYR A 42 -0.25 -7.29 -15.89
N SER A 43 -1.39 -7.87 -15.49
CA SER A 43 -2.63 -7.82 -16.27
C SER A 43 -3.40 -6.53 -16.05
N ASN A 44 -4.24 -6.17 -17.01
CA ASN A 44 -5.09 -5.00 -16.94
C ASN A 44 -6.56 -5.38 -17.07
N PHE A 45 -7.34 -5.14 -16.01
CA PHE A 45 -8.77 -5.35 -15.94
C PHE A 45 -9.48 -4.01 -16.10
N ILE A 46 -10.07 -3.78 -17.26
CA ILE A 46 -10.74 -2.54 -17.63
C ILE A 46 -12.24 -2.76 -17.61
N CYS A 47 -12.93 -2.20 -16.61
CA CYS A 47 -14.40 -2.31 -16.45
C CYS A 47 -14.88 -3.77 -16.41
N VAL A 48 -14.18 -4.65 -15.69
CA VAL A 48 -14.54 -6.07 -15.56
C VAL A 48 -15.40 -6.26 -14.31
N ASN A 49 -16.49 -7.02 -14.42
CA ASN A 49 -17.25 -7.48 -13.26
C ASN A 49 -16.55 -8.71 -12.67
N LEU A 50 -15.92 -8.53 -11.51
CA LEU A 50 -15.15 -9.55 -10.78
C LEU A 50 -15.83 -9.95 -9.47
N LYS A 51 -17.13 -9.64 -9.31
CA LYS A 51 -17.90 -9.93 -8.12
C LYS A 51 -17.90 -11.43 -7.82
N GLY A 52 -17.62 -11.79 -6.56
CA GLY A 52 -17.60 -13.18 -6.10
C GLY A 52 -16.49 -14.05 -6.71
N VAL A 53 -15.57 -13.48 -7.49
CA VAL A 53 -14.47 -14.24 -8.10
C VAL A 53 -13.53 -14.79 -7.03
N ASN A 54 -13.12 -16.04 -7.20
CA ASN A 54 -12.09 -16.65 -6.37
C ASN A 54 -10.71 -16.45 -6.99
N PHE A 55 -9.92 -15.53 -6.44
CA PHE A 55 -8.49 -15.31 -6.72
C PHE A 55 -7.57 -15.95 -5.67
N SER A 56 -8.06 -16.87 -4.84
CA SER A 56 -7.22 -17.47 -3.79
C SER A 56 -5.96 -18.13 -4.39
N PHE A 57 -4.82 -17.95 -3.73
CA PHE A 57 -3.50 -18.43 -4.19
C PHE A 57 -3.04 -17.89 -5.55
N SER A 58 -3.69 -16.83 -6.07
CA SER A 58 -3.33 -16.26 -7.37
C SER A 58 -2.26 -15.19 -7.24
N ASN A 59 -1.51 -15.01 -8.32
CA ASN A 59 -0.58 -13.89 -8.44
C ASN A 59 -1.21 -12.74 -9.21
N LEU A 60 -1.48 -11.61 -8.54
CA LEU A 60 -1.99 -10.36 -9.11
C LEU A 60 -0.96 -9.23 -9.00
N GLU A 61 0.32 -9.57 -8.85
CA GLU A 61 1.38 -8.58 -8.74
C GLU A 61 1.38 -7.60 -9.93
N ASN A 62 1.50 -6.30 -9.67
CA ASN A 62 1.48 -5.23 -10.67
C ASN A 62 0.23 -5.21 -11.59
N SER A 63 -0.86 -5.87 -11.21
CA SER A 63 -2.10 -5.82 -11.99
C SER A 63 -2.86 -4.52 -11.77
N LEU A 64 -3.64 -4.12 -12.78
CA LEU A 64 -4.51 -2.95 -12.74
C LEU A 64 -5.96 -3.43 -12.67
N LEU A 65 -6.63 -3.15 -11.56
CA LEU A 65 -8.04 -3.47 -11.31
C LEU A 65 -8.88 -2.22 -11.03
N ASP A 66 -8.37 -1.02 -11.34
CA ASP A 66 -9.07 0.24 -11.13
C ASP A 66 -10.53 0.17 -11.66
N ASP A 67 -11.46 0.72 -10.88
CA ASP A 67 -12.89 0.79 -11.21
C ASP A 67 -13.62 -0.58 -11.38
N CYS A 68 -12.97 -1.71 -11.08
CA CYS A 68 -13.62 -3.03 -11.11
C CYS A 68 -14.54 -3.28 -9.91
N ASN A 69 -15.57 -4.10 -10.12
CA ASN A 69 -16.42 -4.60 -9.05
C ASN A 69 -15.82 -5.88 -8.47
N LEU A 70 -15.31 -5.84 -7.24
CA LEU A 70 -14.66 -6.95 -6.52
C LEU A 70 -15.48 -7.38 -5.27
N GLU A 71 -16.78 -7.09 -5.28
CA GLU A 71 -17.64 -7.35 -4.14
C GLU A 71 -17.69 -8.86 -3.85
N ASN A 72 -17.53 -9.26 -2.59
CA ASN A 72 -17.52 -10.66 -2.16
C ASN A 72 -16.42 -11.54 -2.79
N SER A 73 -15.41 -10.97 -3.46
CA SER A 73 -14.31 -11.73 -4.06
C SER A 73 -13.36 -12.30 -3.00
N LEU A 74 -12.69 -13.41 -3.33
CA LEU A 74 -11.76 -14.10 -2.44
C LEU A 74 -10.32 -13.92 -2.92
N PHE A 75 -9.45 -13.42 -2.06
CA PHE A 75 -8.03 -13.15 -2.30
C PHE A 75 -7.15 -13.90 -1.30
N ILE A 76 -7.66 -15.01 -0.74
CA ILE A 76 -6.99 -15.74 0.35
C ILE A 76 -5.61 -16.23 -0.13
N ASN A 77 -4.55 -15.93 0.60
CA ASN A 77 -3.17 -16.27 0.22
C ASN A 77 -2.73 -15.73 -1.16
N SER A 78 -3.38 -14.68 -1.69
CA SER A 78 -3.01 -14.09 -2.98
C SER A 78 -1.83 -13.12 -2.86
N ASN A 79 -1.10 -12.96 -3.96
CA ASN A 79 -0.11 -11.91 -4.11
C ASN A 79 -0.73 -10.68 -4.79
N LEU A 80 -0.95 -9.59 -4.04
CA LEU A 80 -1.49 -8.33 -4.55
C LEU A 80 -0.42 -7.22 -4.59
N GLN A 81 0.86 -7.58 -4.47
CA GLN A 81 1.93 -6.59 -4.42
C GLN A 81 1.87 -5.65 -5.61
N HIS A 82 1.96 -4.34 -5.36
CA HIS A 82 1.90 -3.31 -6.40
C HIS A 82 0.61 -3.25 -7.23
N ALA A 83 -0.43 -4.03 -6.89
CA ALA A 83 -1.70 -3.99 -7.60
C ALA A 83 -2.41 -2.65 -7.40
N SER A 84 -3.00 -2.12 -8.47
CA SER A 84 -3.85 -0.94 -8.41
C SER A 84 -5.30 -1.36 -8.27
N MET A 85 -5.97 -0.93 -7.21
CA MET A 85 -7.38 -1.22 -6.91
C MET A 85 -8.13 0.07 -6.57
N ARG A 86 -7.79 1.19 -7.23
CA ARG A 86 -8.46 2.48 -6.98
C ARG A 86 -9.92 2.41 -7.36
N ARG A 87 -10.79 3.04 -6.57
CA ARG A 87 -12.23 3.15 -6.83
C ARG A 87 -12.91 1.79 -7.07
N THR A 88 -12.34 0.71 -6.55
CA THR A 88 -12.94 -0.62 -6.63
C THR A 88 -13.99 -0.80 -5.55
N ASN A 89 -14.96 -1.68 -5.81
CA ASN A 89 -15.86 -2.16 -4.77
C ASN A 89 -15.30 -3.45 -4.18
N LEU A 90 -14.64 -3.39 -3.02
CA LEU A 90 -14.09 -4.54 -2.29
C LEU A 90 -14.97 -4.94 -1.09
N LYS A 91 -16.22 -4.47 -1.07
CA LYS A 91 -17.15 -4.77 0.02
C LYS A 91 -17.30 -6.29 0.22
N ASN A 92 -17.20 -6.73 1.48
CA ASN A 92 -17.23 -8.12 1.91
C ASN A 92 -16.14 -9.04 1.29
N ALA A 93 -15.14 -8.49 0.59
CA ALA A 93 -14.05 -9.30 0.05
C ALA A 93 -13.21 -9.94 1.17
N ASN A 94 -12.59 -11.09 0.88
CA ASN A 94 -11.69 -11.75 1.83
C ASN A 94 -10.24 -11.66 1.36
N ILE A 95 -9.40 -10.93 2.09
CA ILE A 95 -7.95 -10.76 1.85
C ILE A 95 -7.09 -11.42 2.95
N GLU A 96 -7.64 -12.39 3.69
CA GLU A 96 -6.89 -13.18 4.68
C GLU A 96 -5.61 -13.76 4.06
N ASP A 97 -4.49 -13.61 4.76
CA ASP A 97 -3.15 -14.06 4.34
C ASP A 97 -2.60 -13.41 3.05
N ALA A 98 -3.33 -12.48 2.41
CA ALA A 98 -2.88 -11.83 1.20
C ALA A 98 -1.70 -10.88 1.45
N ASN A 99 -0.88 -10.64 0.42
CA ASN A 99 0.20 -9.66 0.49
C ASN A 99 -0.14 -8.40 -0.30
N LEU A 100 -0.41 -7.30 0.41
CA LEU A 100 -0.77 -6.01 -0.20
C LEU A 100 0.40 -5.04 -0.31
N TYR A 101 1.66 -5.47 -0.15
CA TYR A 101 2.77 -4.52 -0.17
C TYR A 101 2.72 -3.61 -1.41
N ALA A 102 2.63 -2.30 -1.16
CA ALA A 102 2.52 -1.27 -2.18
C ALA A 102 1.29 -1.33 -3.11
N SER A 103 0.21 -2.04 -2.74
CA SER A 103 -1.07 -1.97 -3.45
C SER A 103 -1.76 -0.62 -3.24
N VAL A 104 -2.50 -0.13 -4.23
CA VAL A 104 -3.21 1.15 -4.11
C VAL A 104 -4.70 0.93 -3.87
N LEU A 105 -5.20 1.42 -2.74
CA LEU A 105 -6.60 1.27 -2.29
C LEU A 105 -7.36 2.62 -2.25
N GLU A 106 -6.84 3.65 -2.91
CA GLU A 106 -7.43 4.99 -2.92
C GLU A 106 -8.90 4.94 -3.40
N ALA A 107 -9.80 5.48 -2.57
CA ALA A 107 -11.25 5.49 -2.81
C ALA A 107 -11.89 4.10 -3.03
N ALA A 108 -11.24 3.01 -2.61
CA ALA A 108 -11.85 1.69 -2.62
C ALA A 108 -12.92 1.57 -1.52
N ASN A 109 -14.03 0.89 -1.81
CA ASN A 109 -15.00 0.51 -0.79
C ASN A 109 -14.52 -0.74 -0.06
N LEU A 110 -14.14 -0.61 1.21
CA LEU A 110 -13.59 -1.69 2.03
C LEU A 110 -14.56 -2.17 3.13
N ASP A 111 -15.85 -1.82 3.01
CA ASP A 111 -16.87 -2.20 4.00
C ASP A 111 -16.86 -3.72 4.24
N ASN A 112 -16.77 -4.13 5.50
CA ASN A 112 -16.74 -5.54 5.92
C ASN A 112 -15.64 -6.39 5.26
N ILE A 113 -14.54 -5.78 4.80
CA ILE A 113 -13.40 -6.55 4.30
C ILE A 113 -12.86 -7.47 5.39
N LYS A 114 -12.59 -8.72 5.03
CA LYS A 114 -12.04 -9.72 5.96
C LYS A 114 -10.53 -9.78 5.78
N TYR A 115 -9.81 -9.68 6.90
CA TYR A 115 -8.36 -9.79 6.98
C TYR A 115 -7.99 -10.35 8.35
N ASN A 116 -6.77 -10.86 8.48
CA ASN A 116 -6.27 -11.44 9.73
C ASN A 116 -4.82 -10.97 10.00
N GLU A 117 -4.20 -11.51 11.04
CA GLU A 117 -2.83 -11.18 11.46
C GLU A 117 -1.75 -11.56 10.43
N LYS A 118 -2.07 -12.44 9.49
CA LYS A 118 -1.16 -12.87 8.42
C LYS A 118 -1.30 -12.03 7.15
N THR A 119 -2.40 -11.28 7.00
CA THR A 119 -2.57 -10.32 5.91
C THR A 119 -1.48 -9.25 6.01
N LYS A 120 -0.62 -9.16 5.00
CA LYS A 120 0.55 -8.27 5.03
C LYS A 120 0.19 -6.89 4.50
N PHE A 121 0.64 -5.85 5.21
CA PHE A 121 0.51 -4.45 4.83
C PHE A 121 -0.93 -3.93 4.71
N PHE A 122 -1.91 -4.59 5.35
CA PHE A 122 -3.27 -4.04 5.46
C PHE A 122 -3.48 -3.26 6.77
N SER A 123 -3.09 -3.82 7.91
CA SER A 123 -3.09 -3.12 9.20
C SER A 123 -2.10 -1.95 9.22
N LEU A 124 -2.19 -1.10 10.23
CA LEU A 124 -1.20 -0.03 10.41
C LEU A 124 0.20 -0.63 10.58
N TYR A 125 1.17 -0.07 9.87
CA TYR A 125 2.56 -0.52 9.92
C TYR A 125 3.28 -0.03 11.19
N CYS A 126 2.89 1.14 11.69
CA CYS A 126 3.37 1.68 12.97
C CYS A 126 2.42 1.29 14.13
N PRO A 127 2.91 1.32 15.39
CA PRO A 127 2.05 1.13 16.55
C PRO A 127 0.88 2.11 16.58
N GLU A 128 -0.33 1.59 16.85
CA GLU A 128 -1.56 2.39 16.88
C GLU A 128 -1.58 3.34 18.09
N GLU A 129 -1.04 2.88 19.21
CA GLU A 129 -1.02 3.60 20.48
C GLU A 129 0.40 3.79 21.02
N GLY A 130 0.53 4.71 21.97
CA GLY A 130 1.78 4.97 22.67
C GLY A 130 2.79 5.80 21.87
N ALA A 131 3.81 6.24 22.57
CA ALA A 131 4.92 6.99 21.98
C ALA A 131 6.00 6.04 21.49
N PHE A 132 6.61 6.35 20.35
CA PHE A 132 7.69 5.53 19.79
C PHE A 132 8.71 6.36 19.02
N ILE A 133 9.85 5.75 18.74
CA ILE A 133 10.91 6.34 17.92
C ILE A 133 10.69 5.98 16.46
N ALA A 134 10.82 6.97 15.60
CA ALA A 134 10.77 6.83 14.15
C ALA A 134 11.92 7.58 13.49
N TYR A 135 12.10 7.36 12.19
CA TYR A 135 13.19 7.93 11.42
C TYR A 135 12.66 8.57 10.15
N LYS A 136 13.30 9.65 9.71
CA LYS A 136 13.01 10.31 8.44
C LYS A 136 14.30 10.60 7.70
N LYS A 137 14.32 10.34 6.39
CA LYS A 137 15.39 10.82 5.52
C LYS A 137 15.23 12.31 5.24
N GLY A 138 16.31 13.05 5.45
CA GLY A 138 16.50 14.43 4.99
C GLY A 138 17.43 14.48 3.79
N LEU A 139 17.53 15.65 3.17
CA LEU A 139 18.50 15.92 2.10
C LEU A 139 19.95 15.75 2.60
N ASN A 140 20.88 15.58 1.65
CA ASN A 140 22.32 15.47 1.91
C ASN A 140 22.69 14.30 2.85
N ASN A 141 22.06 13.14 2.64
CA ASN A 141 22.27 11.91 3.41
C ASN A 141 22.14 12.12 4.93
N ARG A 142 21.14 12.92 5.34
CA ARG A 142 20.80 13.12 6.75
C ARG A 142 19.65 12.19 7.14
N ILE A 143 19.69 11.70 8.37
CA ILE A 143 18.57 11.02 9.03
C ILE A 143 18.17 11.82 10.25
N ILE A 144 16.87 12.05 10.35
CA ILE A 144 16.22 12.73 11.45
C ILE A 144 15.58 11.66 12.32
N LYS A 145 16.00 11.56 13.58
CA LYS A 145 15.35 10.71 14.60
C LYS A 145 14.21 11.51 15.22
N LEU A 146 13.02 10.92 15.20
CA LEU A 146 11.79 11.53 15.65
C LEU A 146 11.22 10.77 16.85
N LEU A 147 10.67 11.50 17.81
CA LEU A 147 9.68 10.97 18.75
C LEU A 147 8.30 11.23 18.19
N ILE A 148 7.55 10.17 17.91
CA ILE A 148 6.12 10.26 17.63
C ILE A 148 5.41 10.13 18.98
N PRO A 149 4.76 11.19 19.50
CA PRO A 149 4.12 11.13 20.80
C PRO A 149 2.84 10.28 20.76
N GLY A 150 2.39 9.78 21.91
CA GLY A 150 1.21 8.89 21.99
C GLY A 150 -0.10 9.51 21.50
N ASP A 151 -0.20 10.84 21.51
CA ASP A 151 -1.36 11.61 21.07
C ASP A 151 -1.22 12.16 19.63
N ALA A 152 -0.23 11.70 18.86
CA ALA A 152 -0.14 11.99 17.43
C ALA A 152 -1.13 11.17 16.63
N LYS A 153 -1.79 11.81 15.66
CA LYS A 153 -2.49 11.10 14.59
C LYS A 153 -1.46 10.43 13.71
N ARG A 154 -1.73 9.20 13.27
CA ARG A 154 -0.79 8.39 12.49
C ARG A 154 -1.53 7.48 11.52
N VAL A 155 -0.95 7.31 10.34
CA VAL A 155 -1.47 6.43 9.29
C VAL A 155 -0.32 5.78 8.53
N SER A 156 -0.58 4.63 7.93
CA SER A 156 0.25 4.05 6.87
C SER A 156 -0.67 3.51 5.80
N ALA A 157 -0.32 3.58 4.52
CA ALA A 157 -1.07 2.86 3.51
C ALA A 157 -0.69 1.38 3.55
N THR A 158 -0.35 0.83 2.40
CA THR A 158 0.12 -0.54 2.21
C THR A 158 1.65 -0.65 2.08
N ARG A 159 2.37 0.37 2.54
CA ARG A 159 3.84 0.43 2.55
C ARG A 159 4.35 0.52 3.98
N ASN A 160 5.67 0.40 4.13
CA ASN A 160 6.39 0.65 5.39
C ASN A 160 6.52 2.15 5.71
N CYS A 161 6.30 3.05 4.74
CA CYS A 161 6.25 4.48 5.00
C CYS A 161 4.96 4.84 5.74
N CYS A 162 5.11 5.55 6.85
CA CYS A 162 4.03 6.04 7.68
C CYS A 162 3.99 7.57 7.64
N ARG A 163 2.86 8.15 8.03
CA ARG A 163 2.65 9.60 8.16
C ARG A 163 2.08 9.90 9.54
N CYS A 164 2.51 11.01 10.14
CA CYS A 164 1.89 11.55 11.37
C CYS A 164 1.67 13.06 11.27
N ASP A 165 0.82 13.58 12.15
CA ASP A 165 0.52 15.01 12.25
C ASP A 165 1.56 15.79 13.05
N LYS A 166 2.23 15.17 14.03
CA LYS A 166 3.26 15.82 14.85
C LYS A 166 4.36 14.88 15.31
N ALA A 167 5.55 15.44 15.49
CA ALA A 167 6.72 14.74 16.00
C ALA A 167 7.70 15.70 16.66
N LYS A 168 8.53 15.20 17.60
CA LYS A 168 9.67 15.95 18.16
C LYS A 168 10.97 15.48 17.54
N VAL A 169 11.82 16.41 17.11
CA VAL A 169 13.16 16.10 16.59
C VAL A 169 14.10 15.82 17.75
N LEU A 170 14.64 14.60 17.80
CA LEU A 170 15.54 14.16 18.87
C LEU A 170 17.02 14.19 18.50
N GLU A 171 17.33 13.93 17.23
CA GLU A 171 18.71 13.80 16.73
C GLU A 171 18.70 13.98 15.21
N ILE A 172 19.76 14.56 14.67
CA ILE A 172 20.01 14.59 13.23
C ILE A 172 21.45 14.12 13.00
N SER A 173 21.61 13.07 12.21
CA SER A 173 22.91 12.44 11.92
C SER A 173 23.07 12.15 10.44
N ASP A 174 24.31 12.00 9.96
CA ASP A 174 24.57 11.39 8.65
C ASP A 174 24.24 9.90 8.67
N PHE A 175 24.24 9.22 7.52
CA PHE A 175 23.79 7.83 7.41
C PHE A 175 24.55 6.85 8.33
N GLU A 176 25.85 7.08 8.51
CA GLU A 176 26.74 6.22 9.30
C GLU A 176 26.79 6.58 10.80
N LYS A 177 26.13 7.68 11.22
CA LYS A 177 26.19 8.23 12.59
C LYS A 177 27.58 8.68 13.03
N GLU A 178 28.39 9.13 12.08
CA GLU A 178 29.71 9.70 12.34
C GLU A 178 29.62 11.21 12.59
N LYS A 179 28.63 11.88 11.97
CA LYS A 179 28.41 13.33 12.08
C LYS A 179 27.01 13.64 12.55
N TYR A 180 26.89 14.69 13.36
CA TYR A 180 25.64 15.21 13.90
C TYR A 180 25.43 16.65 13.46
N PHE A 181 24.17 17.05 13.34
CA PHE A 181 23.76 18.34 12.80
C PHE A 181 22.65 18.96 13.65
N ASP A 182 22.54 20.29 13.62
CA ASP A 182 21.43 21.00 14.26
C ASP A 182 20.20 21.08 13.37
N GLU A 183 20.36 20.83 12.06
CA GLU A 183 19.28 20.96 11.08
C GLU A 183 19.33 19.89 9.98
N ALA A 184 18.17 19.63 9.35
CA ALA A 184 18.05 18.82 8.14
C ALA A 184 16.85 19.26 7.31
N TRP A 185 17.04 19.31 5.99
CA TRP A 185 16.00 19.72 5.06
C TRP A 185 15.16 18.52 4.61
N SER A 186 13.86 18.73 4.47
CA SER A 186 12.92 17.69 4.03
C SER A 186 13.19 17.24 2.60
N THR A 187 13.04 15.93 2.34
CA THR A 187 13.07 15.36 0.97
C THR A 187 11.75 15.54 0.21
N VAL A 188 10.66 15.85 0.92
CA VAL A 188 9.30 15.85 0.36
C VAL A 188 8.65 17.23 0.43
N ALA A 189 8.85 17.95 1.54
CA ALA A 189 8.24 19.26 1.76
C ALA A 189 9.25 20.35 1.38
N GLU A 190 9.03 20.99 0.25
CA GLU A 190 9.91 22.05 -0.26
C GLU A 190 10.08 23.17 0.78
N GLY A 191 11.34 23.57 1.02
CA GLY A 191 11.69 24.62 1.97
C GLY A 191 11.48 24.28 3.45
N PHE A 192 11.06 23.06 3.80
CA PHE A 192 10.87 22.68 5.20
C PHE A 192 12.19 22.21 5.85
N CYS A 193 12.55 22.83 6.97
CA CYS A 193 13.75 22.49 7.76
C CYS A 193 13.37 21.93 9.14
N TYR A 194 13.88 20.74 9.45
CA TYR A 194 13.83 20.12 10.77
C TYR A 194 15.00 20.64 11.59
N LYS A 195 14.74 21.08 12.83
CA LYS A 195 15.77 21.55 13.76
C LYS A 195 15.80 20.69 15.01
N LEU A 196 16.99 20.45 15.55
CA LEU A 196 17.19 19.67 16.74
C LEU A 196 16.41 20.24 17.93
N GLY A 197 15.62 19.40 18.61
CA GLY A 197 14.82 19.78 19.78
C GLY A 197 13.41 20.32 19.46
N ASP A 198 13.17 20.75 18.21
CA ASP A 198 11.90 21.35 17.81
C ASP A 198 10.76 20.33 17.74
N TRP A 199 9.55 20.84 17.99
CA TRP A 199 8.31 20.17 17.63
C TRP A 199 7.91 20.55 16.21
N VAL A 200 7.60 19.54 15.41
CA VAL A 200 7.13 19.68 14.03
C VAL A 200 5.66 19.30 13.95
N TYR A 201 4.90 20.08 13.19
CA TYR A 201 3.46 19.91 12.98
C TYR A 201 3.14 19.96 11.49
N ALA A 202 2.47 18.93 10.96
CA ALA A 202 1.97 18.87 9.60
C ALA A 202 0.53 19.40 9.53
N LYS A 203 0.37 20.66 9.09
CA LYS A 203 -0.95 21.30 8.91
C LYS A 203 -1.83 20.64 7.84
N ASN A 204 -1.22 19.89 6.92
CA ASN A 204 -1.88 19.20 5.82
C ASN A 204 -1.98 17.68 6.03
N PHE A 205 -1.93 17.21 7.28
CA PHE A 205 -2.07 15.78 7.59
C PHE A 205 -3.41 15.25 7.07
N ASN A 206 -3.35 14.18 6.27
CA ASN A 206 -4.53 13.48 5.78
C ASN A 206 -4.74 12.17 6.57
N GLU A 207 -5.88 12.08 7.26
CA GLU A 207 -6.32 10.91 8.03
C GLU A 207 -6.75 9.74 7.15
N ASP A 208 -7.10 10.00 5.88
CA ASP A 208 -7.30 8.92 4.93
C ASP A 208 -5.97 8.24 4.64
N ARG A 209 -5.80 7.05 5.22
CA ARG A 209 -4.60 6.23 5.07
C ARG A 209 -4.43 5.68 3.66
N TRP A 210 -5.49 5.61 2.85
CA TRP A 210 -5.45 5.05 1.51
C TRP A 210 -5.00 6.04 0.45
N TYR A 211 -5.02 7.34 0.78
CA TYR A 211 -4.41 8.38 -0.04
C TYR A 211 -2.90 8.45 0.26
N ASP A 212 -2.12 7.55 -0.33
CA ASP A 212 -0.69 7.34 0.01
C ASP A 212 0.17 8.59 -0.24
N SER A 213 -0.09 9.32 -1.34
CA SER A 213 0.62 10.56 -1.70
C SER A 213 -0.03 11.82 -1.11
N SER A 214 -0.24 11.85 0.21
CA SER A 214 -0.79 13.02 0.92
C SER A 214 0.16 13.62 1.96
N GLY A 215 -0.27 14.75 2.53
CA GLY A 215 0.46 15.47 3.56
C GLY A 215 0.60 14.71 4.88
N GLY A 216 1.56 15.17 5.67
CA GLY A 216 2.00 14.53 6.90
C GLY A 216 3.53 14.48 7.01
N ILE A 217 4.02 14.31 8.23
CA ILE A 217 5.43 14.02 8.50
C ILE A 217 5.66 12.57 8.13
N HIS A 218 6.32 12.34 6.99
CA HIS A 218 6.66 10.99 6.54
C HIS A 218 7.81 10.41 7.37
N PHE A 219 7.62 9.20 7.90
CA PHE A 219 8.59 8.50 8.73
C PHE A 219 8.60 6.98 8.44
N TRP A 220 9.64 6.34 8.95
CA TRP A 220 9.85 4.89 8.91
C TRP A 220 10.16 4.37 10.32
N MET A 221 9.85 3.10 10.56
CA MET A 221 10.01 2.49 11.89
C MET A 221 11.47 2.21 12.21
N THR A 222 12.27 1.92 11.19
CA THR A 222 13.70 1.71 11.34
C THR A 222 14.53 2.73 10.56
N ARG A 223 15.75 2.94 11.05
CA ARG A 223 16.73 3.78 10.37
C ARG A 223 17.08 3.24 8.97
N GLU A 224 17.18 1.92 8.84
CA GLU A 224 17.51 1.27 7.57
C GLU A 224 16.39 1.41 6.53
N GLU A 225 15.13 1.35 6.95
CA GLU A 225 14.01 1.70 6.07
C GLU A 225 14.08 3.15 5.59
N ALA A 226 14.35 4.10 6.49
CA ALA A 226 14.48 5.50 6.13
C ALA A 226 15.64 5.75 5.16
N LYS A 227 16.78 5.04 5.29
CA LYS A 227 17.92 5.16 4.38
C LYS A 227 17.63 4.67 2.96
N LYS A 228 16.83 3.60 2.83
CA LYS A 228 16.52 2.93 1.56
C LYS A 228 15.53 3.70 0.68
N TYR A 229 14.65 4.48 1.30
CA TYR A 229 13.90 5.54 0.62
C TYR A 229 14.86 6.62 0.16
#